data_AF-E1ZK31-F1
#
_entry.id   AF-E1ZK31-F1
#
_cell.length_a   1.000
_cell.length_b   1.000
_cell.length_c   1.000
_cell.angle_alpha   90.00
_cell.angle_beta   90.00
_cell.angle_gamma   90.00
#
_symmetry.space_group_name_H-M   'P 1'
#
loop_
_entity.id
_entity.type
_entity.pdbx_description
1 polymer ?
#
loop_
_entity_poly.entity_id
_entity_poly.type
_entity_poly.pdbx_seq_one_letter_code
_entity_poly.pdbx_strand_id
1 'polypeptide(L)'
;MDEHFETATELMSKAAVGDGADFEDEFSQPDAPGKIVQITEDGGVKKEVLQPGTGWEEPEAGDKVRVHYVGTLEDGTKFDSSRDRDEPFEFDLGQGSVIKGWDLGVATMKKGEVSKLTITAEYGYGASGSPPTIPGGATLIFEVELLDWKSVKDIAGDGGVIKTVVQEGAGWAKPQARDEVCVRFSARVQGADAPFYSTPEEGEEFCLTDTHFCRAIGTAAATMKKNEEVKLVVKPEYGFGADGRGAEVPPGATLEVDLTLLGWKKVEKVTDDGLVMKKTLADTEDWKRPNAGSQVTLTYAARLPDGTVFDERTADAPLQFTTDEDQAPCDGLELAVMKMKEGERALVTVAPQYAFGDQGSAQPQAQVPPGSSVEYDVTLTSFVKAKDSWEMEVGEKLAAAVVAKDKGNAAFKAGQYSRAVQRYNKAQEIIEFDEGFSAEDKQAAKAVKKSCSLNLAAAHLKLGNPVEARKAADKVLEADGSNPKALYRRAQAWLATADFTEAELDIRRGLAEDPASSDFKLLLKKFKQQQASAGKKEASLYSGMMRALGRPGGATKAAAAGGAGDGGAGGDPAPAAENEAAAANGDGGGAAAAAAEPMEQP
;
A
#
# COMPACT_ATOMS: atom_id res chain seq x y z
N MET A 1 -19.18 -28.09 0.83
CA MET A 1 -17.87 -27.47 1.08
C MET A 1 -17.21 -28.25 2.21
N ASP A 2 -17.16 -29.59 2.09
CA ASP A 2 -17.02 -30.48 3.26
C ASP A 2 -15.86 -31.48 3.12
N GLU A 3 -15.34 -31.70 1.91
CA GLU A 3 -14.24 -32.66 1.65
C GLU A 3 -12.84 -32.16 2.07
N HIS A 4 -12.71 -30.91 2.53
CA HIS A 4 -11.44 -30.35 3.02
C HIS A 4 -11.29 -30.37 4.55
N PHE A 5 -12.32 -30.75 5.31
CA PHE A 5 -12.23 -30.82 6.77
C PHE A 5 -11.85 -32.23 7.28
N GLU A 6 -12.24 -33.28 6.55
CA GLU A 6 -11.86 -34.66 6.91
C GLU A 6 -10.35 -34.92 6.74
N THR A 7 -9.71 -34.31 5.72
CA THR A 7 -8.28 -34.49 5.43
C THR A 7 -7.36 -34.07 6.57
N ALA A 8 -7.71 -33.03 7.34
CA ALA A 8 -6.94 -32.61 8.52
C ALA A 8 -7.00 -33.65 9.65
N THR A 9 -8.17 -34.24 9.86
CA THR A 9 -8.40 -35.27 10.91
C THR A 9 -7.74 -36.60 10.53
N GLU A 10 -7.71 -36.93 9.24
CA GLU A 10 -7.00 -38.12 8.73
C GLU A 10 -5.47 -37.97 8.80
N LEU A 11 -4.93 -36.76 8.58
CA LEU A 11 -3.51 -36.45 8.77
C LEU A 11 -3.09 -36.53 10.24
N MET A 12 -3.91 -36.01 11.16
CA MET A 12 -3.64 -36.10 12.61
C MET A 12 -3.73 -37.53 13.15
N SER A 13 -4.59 -38.39 12.59
CA SER A 13 -4.69 -39.78 13.04
C SER A 13 -3.61 -40.71 12.45
N LYS A 14 -3.11 -40.43 11.24
CA LYS A 14 -1.95 -41.16 10.67
C LYS A 14 -0.62 -40.84 11.36
N ALA A 15 -0.51 -39.70 12.03
CA ALA A 15 0.65 -39.37 12.88
C ALA A 15 0.70 -40.18 14.19
N ALA A 16 -0.39 -40.84 14.59
CA ALA A 16 -0.48 -41.54 15.88
C ALA A 16 -0.10 -43.03 15.84
N VAL A 17 0.30 -43.58 14.68
CA VAL A 17 0.65 -45.01 14.51
C VAL A 17 1.89 -45.18 13.61
N GLY A 18 3.05 -44.78 14.14
CA GLY A 18 4.37 -45.08 13.61
C GLY A 18 5.36 -45.27 14.77
N ASP A 19 6.31 -46.20 14.64
CA ASP A 19 7.21 -46.57 15.76
C ASP A 19 7.96 -45.37 16.34
N GLY A 20 7.87 -45.21 17.67
CA GLY A 20 8.47 -44.10 18.38
C GLY A 20 9.97 -44.29 18.63
N ALA A 21 10.78 -43.37 18.11
CA ALA A 21 12.16 -43.11 18.55
C ALA A 21 12.65 -41.71 18.13
N ASP A 22 12.38 -41.30 16.89
CA ASP A 22 13.16 -40.23 16.22
C ASP A 22 12.36 -38.97 15.80
N PHE A 23 11.14 -38.74 16.33
CA PHE A 23 10.27 -37.62 15.92
C PHE A 23 9.86 -36.63 17.03
N GLU A 24 10.39 -36.77 18.26
CA GLU A 24 10.00 -35.92 19.41
C GLU A 24 10.86 -34.65 19.57
N ASP A 25 11.97 -34.51 18.86
CA ASP A 25 12.94 -33.42 19.10
C ASP A 25 12.53 -32.08 18.44
N GLU A 26 11.80 -32.12 17.31
CA GLU A 26 11.52 -30.93 16.47
C GLU A 26 10.42 -30.00 17.02
N PHE A 27 9.67 -30.43 18.05
CA PHE A 27 8.68 -29.61 18.79
C PHE A 27 9.00 -29.47 20.29
N SER A 28 10.19 -29.87 20.72
CA SER A 28 10.59 -29.83 22.13
C SER A 28 10.87 -28.40 22.60
N GLN A 29 9.95 -27.82 23.38
CA GLN A 29 10.04 -26.46 23.96
C GLN A 29 11.46 -26.14 24.45
N PRO A 30 12.13 -25.09 23.94
CA PRO A 30 13.51 -24.77 24.32
C PRO A 30 13.63 -24.35 25.80
N ASP A 31 12.54 -23.84 26.39
CA ASP A 31 12.49 -23.32 27.76
C ASP A 31 12.04 -24.36 28.80
N ALA A 32 12.03 -25.64 28.45
CA ALA A 32 11.70 -26.72 29.37
C ALA A 32 12.71 -26.78 30.54
N PRO A 33 12.26 -26.83 31.81
CA PRO A 33 13.17 -26.89 32.95
C PRO A 33 14.15 -28.07 32.88
N GLY A 34 15.43 -27.78 33.10
CA GLY A 34 16.54 -28.74 32.98
C GLY A 34 17.03 -29.00 31.56
N LYS A 35 16.44 -28.40 30.51
CA LYS A 35 16.96 -28.48 29.14
C LYS A 35 18.19 -27.58 29.01
N ILE A 36 19.30 -28.15 28.54
CA ILE A 36 20.54 -27.43 28.22
C ILE A 36 20.53 -27.05 26.75
N VAL A 37 20.57 -25.76 26.45
CA VAL A 37 20.67 -25.19 25.10
C VAL A 37 22.08 -24.63 24.90
N GLN A 38 22.70 -24.94 23.76
CA GLN A 38 23.96 -24.30 23.35
C GLN A 38 23.60 -22.97 22.67
N ILE A 39 24.10 -21.86 23.22
CA ILE A 39 23.83 -20.50 22.71
C ILE A 39 24.85 -20.13 21.62
N THR A 40 26.06 -20.70 21.69
CA THR A 40 27.10 -20.55 20.66
C THR A 40 27.43 -21.90 20.02
N GLU A 41 27.75 -21.91 18.73
CA GLU A 41 28.04 -23.13 17.95
C GLU A 41 29.25 -23.92 18.48
N ASP A 42 30.21 -23.23 19.11
CA ASP A 42 31.38 -23.82 19.75
C ASP A 42 31.11 -24.36 21.18
N GLY A 43 29.89 -24.16 21.70
CA GLY A 43 29.51 -24.51 23.06
C GLY A 43 30.16 -23.66 24.15
N GLY A 44 30.78 -22.53 23.79
CA GLY A 44 31.39 -21.56 24.72
C GLY A 44 30.38 -20.88 25.66
N VAL A 45 29.10 -20.79 25.25
CA VAL A 45 27.98 -20.35 26.10
C VAL A 45 26.86 -21.38 26.06
N LYS A 46 26.40 -21.83 27.23
CA LYS A 46 25.27 -22.77 27.39
C LYS A 46 24.27 -22.24 28.41
N LYS A 47 22.97 -22.34 28.12
CA LYS A 47 21.86 -21.99 29.03
C LYS A 47 21.16 -23.27 29.51
N GLU A 48 20.92 -23.39 30.80
CA GLU A 48 20.07 -24.41 31.41
C GLU A 48 18.92 -23.70 32.14
N VAL A 49 17.67 -23.84 31.67
CA VAL A 49 16.52 -23.19 32.32
C VAL A 49 16.22 -23.91 33.64
N LEU A 50 16.32 -23.19 34.75
CA LEU A 50 15.99 -23.71 36.09
C LEU A 50 14.52 -23.45 36.45
N GLN A 51 14.03 -22.26 36.09
CA GLN A 51 12.63 -21.84 36.24
C GLN A 51 12.21 -21.11 34.96
N PRO A 52 11.08 -21.48 34.32
CA PRO A 52 10.65 -20.84 33.09
C PRO A 52 10.08 -19.45 33.38
N GLY A 53 10.33 -18.51 32.46
CA GLY A 53 9.75 -17.18 32.50
C GLY A 53 8.29 -17.14 32.04
N THR A 54 7.79 -15.92 31.87
CA THR A 54 6.43 -15.61 31.40
C THR A 54 6.48 -14.79 30.11
N GLY A 55 5.44 -14.93 29.29
CA GLY A 55 5.37 -14.26 27.98
C GLY A 55 6.17 -15.00 26.89
N TRP A 56 6.32 -14.31 25.76
CA TRP A 56 7.05 -14.78 24.57
C TRP A 56 8.12 -13.78 24.10
N GLU A 57 8.20 -12.63 24.77
CA GLU A 57 9.16 -11.56 24.48
C GLU A 57 10.48 -11.81 25.23
N GLU A 58 11.58 -11.45 24.58
CA GLU A 58 12.97 -11.54 25.06
C GLU A 58 13.62 -10.15 24.86
N PRO A 59 14.59 -9.74 25.69
CA PRO A 59 15.20 -8.42 25.59
C PRO A 59 16.11 -8.30 24.36
N GLU A 60 16.02 -7.18 23.64
CA GLU A 60 16.80 -6.90 22.44
C GLU A 60 18.11 -6.15 22.76
N ALA A 61 19.08 -6.17 21.83
CA ALA A 61 20.32 -5.42 21.98
C ALA A 61 20.04 -3.90 22.03
N GLY A 62 20.52 -3.24 23.07
CA GLY A 62 20.20 -1.87 23.46
C GLY A 62 19.30 -1.78 24.69
N ASP A 63 18.48 -2.79 24.97
CA ASP A 63 17.53 -2.77 26.09
C ASP A 63 18.22 -2.71 27.45
N LYS A 64 17.63 -1.94 28.37
CA LYS A 64 18.14 -1.86 29.74
C LYS A 64 17.54 -2.98 30.58
N VAL A 65 18.28 -4.07 30.73
CA VAL A 65 17.87 -5.27 31.47
C VAL A 65 18.16 -5.13 32.96
N ARG A 66 17.35 -5.81 33.79
CA ARG A 66 17.46 -5.83 35.26
C ARG A 66 17.43 -7.28 35.74
N VAL A 67 18.51 -7.70 36.39
CA VAL A 67 18.71 -9.11 36.78
C VAL A 67 19.09 -9.26 38.25
N HIS A 68 18.76 -10.41 38.83
CA HIS A 68 19.51 -10.95 39.95
C HIS A 68 20.46 -12.05 39.46
N TYR A 69 21.60 -12.23 40.13
CA TYR A 69 22.54 -13.31 39.80
C TYR A 69 23.37 -13.79 40.99
N VAL A 70 23.93 -14.99 40.83
CA VAL A 70 24.99 -15.59 41.65
C VAL A 70 26.05 -16.18 40.70
N GLY A 71 27.31 -15.76 40.85
CA GLY A 71 28.44 -16.22 40.04
C GLY A 71 29.39 -17.13 40.83
N THR A 72 29.62 -18.35 40.33
CA THR A 72 30.51 -19.36 40.91
C THR A 72 31.52 -19.91 39.88
N LEU A 73 32.68 -20.35 40.37
CA LEU A 73 33.59 -21.19 39.60
C LEU A 73 33.05 -22.63 39.51
N GLU A 74 33.63 -23.47 38.65
CA GLU A 74 33.25 -24.89 38.48
C GLU A 74 33.40 -25.73 39.76
N ASP A 75 34.26 -25.31 40.70
CA ASP A 75 34.42 -25.96 42.01
C ASP A 75 33.36 -25.53 43.05
N GLY A 76 32.43 -24.65 42.66
CA GLY A 76 31.38 -24.09 43.51
C GLY A 76 31.79 -22.83 44.29
N THR A 77 33.03 -22.35 44.15
CA THR A 77 33.49 -21.12 44.81
C THR A 77 32.73 -19.90 44.27
N LYS A 78 31.87 -19.30 45.10
CA LYS A 78 31.16 -18.06 44.79
C LYS A 78 32.12 -16.88 44.77
N PHE A 79 32.19 -16.18 43.63
CA PHE A 79 33.03 -14.99 43.46
C PHE A 79 32.23 -13.68 43.48
N ASP A 80 30.95 -13.70 43.11
CA ASP A 80 30.06 -12.54 43.13
C ASP A 80 28.57 -12.96 43.25
N SER A 81 27.71 -12.06 43.73
CA SER A 81 26.27 -12.25 43.85
C SER A 81 25.57 -10.92 44.08
N SER A 82 24.57 -10.60 43.27
CA SER A 82 23.68 -9.46 43.54
C SER A 82 22.70 -9.74 44.68
N ARG A 83 22.37 -11.02 44.90
CA ARG A 83 21.48 -11.43 46.00
C ARG A 83 22.12 -11.18 47.37
N ASP A 84 23.45 -11.30 47.46
CA ASP A 84 24.22 -10.98 48.68
C ASP A 84 24.21 -9.48 49.02
N ARG A 85 23.77 -8.62 48.08
CA ARG A 85 23.67 -7.16 48.23
C ARG A 85 22.23 -6.67 48.39
N ASP A 86 21.23 -7.54 48.24
CA ASP A 86 19.80 -7.20 48.14
C ASP A 86 19.47 -6.14 47.06
N GLU A 87 20.33 -5.98 46.04
CA GLU A 87 20.21 -4.97 44.99
C GLU A 87 20.35 -5.61 43.59
N PRO A 88 19.31 -5.56 42.73
CA PRO A 88 19.39 -6.01 41.35
C PRO A 88 20.44 -5.25 40.53
N PHE A 89 21.07 -5.95 39.59
CA PHE A 89 22.02 -5.35 38.66
C PHE A 89 21.32 -4.93 37.37
N GLU A 90 21.59 -3.71 36.91
CA GLU A 90 21.06 -3.17 35.65
C GLU A 90 22.19 -2.87 34.66
N PHE A 91 22.03 -3.28 33.40
CA PHE A 91 22.99 -3.01 32.33
C PHE A 91 22.29 -2.89 30.97
N ASP A 92 22.98 -2.28 30.00
CA ASP A 92 22.51 -2.15 28.63
C ASP A 92 22.97 -3.38 27.82
N LEU A 93 22.01 -4.18 27.35
CA LEU A 93 22.24 -5.50 26.73
C LEU A 93 22.90 -5.38 25.35
N GLY A 94 23.89 -6.22 25.05
CA GLY A 94 24.53 -6.30 23.74
C GLY A 94 25.47 -5.13 23.42
N GLN A 95 25.71 -4.22 24.37
CA GLN A 95 26.60 -3.07 24.22
C GLN A 95 28.02 -3.32 24.75
N GLY A 96 28.34 -4.54 25.20
CA GLY A 96 29.64 -4.86 25.80
C GLY A 96 29.84 -4.30 27.22
N SER A 97 28.75 -3.90 27.88
CA SER A 97 28.72 -3.45 29.28
C SER A 97 29.03 -4.59 30.27
N VAL A 98 28.92 -5.84 29.82
CA VAL A 98 29.14 -7.08 30.57
C VAL A 98 30.02 -8.05 29.77
N ILE A 99 30.34 -9.22 30.32
CA ILE A 99 31.04 -10.28 29.59
C ILE A 99 30.19 -10.80 28.42
N LYS A 100 30.83 -11.22 27.32
CA LYS A 100 30.12 -11.66 26.09
C LYS A 100 29.10 -12.76 26.34
N GLY A 101 29.40 -13.69 27.24
CA GLY A 101 28.47 -14.78 27.59
C GLY A 101 27.19 -14.31 28.29
N TRP A 102 27.21 -13.15 28.93
CA TRP A 102 26.00 -12.51 29.46
C TRP A 102 25.20 -11.83 28.35
N ASP A 103 25.85 -11.04 27.49
CA ASP A 103 25.19 -10.39 26.35
C ASP A 103 24.47 -11.41 25.44
N LEU A 104 25.06 -12.60 25.26
CA LEU A 104 24.46 -13.70 24.50
C LEU A 104 23.43 -14.49 25.31
N GLY A 105 23.70 -14.80 26.58
CA GLY A 105 22.83 -15.65 27.40
C GLY A 105 21.53 -14.96 27.82
N VAL A 106 21.62 -13.73 28.34
CA VAL A 106 20.47 -12.96 28.85
C VAL A 106 19.52 -12.53 27.72
N ALA A 107 20.04 -12.32 26.51
CA ALA A 107 19.24 -12.05 25.31
C ALA A 107 18.28 -13.19 24.92
N THR A 108 18.44 -14.40 25.48
CA THR A 108 17.56 -15.55 25.25
C THR A 108 16.63 -15.85 26.43
N MET A 109 16.56 -14.97 27.43
CA MET A 109 15.79 -15.19 28.65
C MET A 109 14.43 -14.47 28.62
N LYS A 110 13.40 -15.11 29.14
CA LYS A 110 12.05 -14.56 29.29
C LYS A 110 11.85 -13.86 30.64
N LYS A 111 10.83 -13.00 30.75
CA LYS A 111 10.55 -12.25 31.97
C LYS A 111 10.22 -13.18 33.14
N GLY A 112 11.01 -13.13 34.21
CA GLY A 112 10.91 -14.01 35.38
C GLY A 112 11.59 -15.37 35.22
N GLU A 113 12.33 -15.60 34.12
CA GLU A 113 13.13 -16.82 33.93
C GLU A 113 14.32 -16.84 34.89
N VAL A 114 14.57 -18.00 35.50
CA VAL A 114 15.82 -18.29 36.20
C VAL A 114 16.59 -19.31 35.38
N SER A 115 17.78 -18.95 34.93
CA SER A 115 18.63 -19.77 34.05
C SER A 115 20.06 -19.83 34.55
N LYS A 116 20.66 -21.01 34.40
CA LYS A 116 22.08 -21.25 34.67
C LYS A 116 22.87 -21.13 33.38
N LEU A 117 23.71 -20.10 33.29
CA LEU A 117 24.63 -19.87 32.20
C LEU A 117 26.00 -20.50 32.53
N THR A 118 26.50 -21.35 31.65
CA THR A 118 27.88 -21.87 31.70
C THR A 118 28.67 -21.18 30.58
N ILE A 119 29.74 -20.47 30.95
CA ILE A 119 30.46 -19.53 30.07
C ILE A 119 31.95 -19.86 30.11
N THR A 120 32.54 -20.26 28.97
CA THR A 120 34.00 -20.51 28.89
C THR A 120 34.80 -19.21 28.93
N ALA A 121 36.11 -19.32 29.13
CA ALA A 121 37.00 -18.18 29.29
C ALA A 121 36.90 -17.18 28.12
N GLU A 122 36.76 -17.66 26.88
CA GLU A 122 36.68 -16.88 25.64
C GLU A 122 35.48 -15.91 25.61
N TYR A 123 34.41 -16.28 26.31
CA TYR A 123 33.18 -15.49 26.48
C TYR A 123 33.08 -14.81 27.86
N GLY A 124 33.99 -15.14 28.78
CA GLY A 124 34.19 -14.52 30.10
C GLY A 124 35.36 -13.54 30.12
N TYR A 125 36.38 -13.82 30.96
CA TYR A 125 37.55 -12.94 31.20
C TYR A 125 38.85 -13.40 30.49
N GLY A 126 38.77 -14.40 29.61
CA GLY A 126 39.87 -14.92 28.81
C GLY A 126 41.02 -15.52 29.62
N ALA A 127 42.18 -15.63 28.98
CA ALA A 127 43.41 -16.15 29.59
C ALA A 127 43.96 -15.27 30.74
N SER A 128 43.53 -14.01 30.83
CA SER A 128 43.94 -13.07 31.89
C SER A 128 43.14 -13.24 33.18
N GLY A 129 41.87 -13.65 33.09
CA GLY A 129 40.96 -13.73 34.24
C GLY A 129 40.62 -12.34 34.80
N SER A 130 40.13 -12.33 36.05
CA SER A 130 39.95 -11.11 36.85
C SER A 130 40.52 -11.35 38.26
N PRO A 131 41.86 -11.25 38.43
CA PRO A 131 42.50 -11.54 39.72
C PRO A 131 42.09 -10.53 40.81
N PRO A 132 41.99 -10.95 42.09
CA PRO A 132 42.37 -12.28 42.61
C PRO A 132 41.25 -13.33 42.59
N THR A 133 40.01 -12.96 42.23
CA THR A 133 38.82 -13.81 42.41
C THR A 133 38.55 -14.76 41.25
N ILE A 134 38.88 -14.38 40.03
CA ILE A 134 38.65 -15.19 38.82
C ILE A 134 40.00 -15.54 38.17
N PRO A 135 40.41 -16.81 38.16
CA PRO A 135 41.64 -17.25 37.48
C PRO A 135 41.59 -17.03 35.96
N GLY A 136 42.77 -16.91 35.36
CA GLY A 136 42.91 -16.93 33.90
C GLY A 136 42.50 -18.28 33.31
N GLY A 137 41.71 -18.27 32.24
CA GLY A 137 41.20 -19.50 31.61
C GLY A 137 40.04 -20.18 32.35
N ALA A 138 39.44 -19.53 33.36
CA ALA A 138 38.32 -20.11 34.11
C ALA A 138 37.01 -20.14 33.33
N THR A 139 36.30 -21.26 33.41
CA THR A 139 34.86 -21.35 33.09
C THR A 139 34.06 -20.78 34.26
N LEU A 140 33.02 -20.00 33.94
CA LEU A 140 32.14 -19.35 34.91
C LEU A 140 30.76 -20.00 34.86
N ILE A 141 30.15 -20.18 36.03
CA ILE A 141 28.76 -20.59 36.18
C ILE A 141 28.01 -19.42 36.80
N PHE A 142 26.94 -18.97 36.14
CA PHE A 142 26.04 -17.95 36.66
C PHE A 142 24.63 -18.50 36.77
N GLU A 143 24.04 -18.47 37.96
CA GLU A 143 22.58 -18.48 38.07
C GLU A 143 22.10 -17.05 37.87
N VAL A 144 21.23 -16.81 36.88
CA VAL A 144 20.67 -15.49 36.54
C VAL A 144 19.15 -15.56 36.59
N GLU A 145 18.53 -14.55 37.19
CA GLU A 145 17.07 -14.31 37.19
C GLU A 145 16.80 -13.01 36.42
N LEU A 146 16.11 -13.09 35.29
CA LEU A 146 15.71 -11.90 34.53
C LEU A 146 14.43 -11.30 35.13
N LEU A 147 14.56 -10.20 35.87
CA LEU A 147 13.45 -9.60 36.60
C LEU A 147 12.56 -8.77 35.66
N ASP A 148 13.18 -7.90 34.87
CA ASP A 148 12.52 -7.00 33.93
C ASP A 148 13.50 -6.41 32.92
N TRP A 149 13.00 -5.71 31.90
CA TRP A 149 13.81 -4.82 31.07
C TRP A 149 12.99 -3.60 30.62
N LYS A 150 13.69 -2.59 30.11
CA LYS A 150 13.07 -1.46 29.40
C LYS A 150 13.54 -1.47 27.97
N SER A 151 12.60 -1.55 27.04
CA SER A 151 12.85 -1.50 25.60
C SER A 151 13.50 -0.16 25.23
N VAL A 152 14.73 -0.15 24.72
CA VAL A 152 15.46 1.06 24.31
C VAL A 152 15.86 0.93 22.84
N LYS A 153 15.16 1.65 21.97
CA LYS A 153 15.29 1.51 20.52
C LYS A 153 15.75 2.81 19.87
N ASP A 154 16.82 2.75 19.09
CA ASP A 154 17.13 3.79 18.12
C ASP A 154 16.12 3.72 16.98
N ILE A 155 15.12 4.59 17.02
CA ILE A 155 14.02 4.60 16.05
C ILE A 155 14.36 5.41 14.79
N ALA A 156 15.53 6.05 14.76
CA ALA A 156 16.05 6.76 13.59
C ALA A 156 17.10 5.94 12.83
N GLY A 157 17.83 5.04 13.51
CA GLY A 157 18.89 4.20 12.94
C GLY A 157 20.24 4.91 12.79
N ASP A 158 20.33 6.17 13.20
CA ASP A 158 21.53 7.03 13.24
C ASP A 158 21.86 7.52 14.67
N GLY A 159 21.19 6.95 15.67
CA GLY A 159 21.19 7.36 17.07
C GLY A 159 20.59 8.74 17.31
N GLY A 160 19.87 9.31 16.35
CA GLY A 160 19.27 10.65 16.41
C GLY A 160 18.04 10.75 17.31
N VAL A 161 17.29 9.66 17.43
CA VAL A 161 16.15 9.55 18.35
C VAL A 161 16.18 8.20 19.06
N ILE A 162 16.54 8.21 20.34
CA ILE A 162 16.51 7.02 21.20
C ILE A 162 15.19 7.01 21.97
N LYS A 163 14.39 5.96 21.78
CA LYS A 163 13.09 5.74 22.44
C LYS A 163 13.21 4.69 23.54
N THR A 164 13.10 5.10 24.80
CA THR A 164 12.93 4.21 25.95
C THR A 164 11.44 4.03 26.25
N VAL A 165 10.94 2.81 26.24
CA VAL A 165 9.55 2.53 26.66
C VAL A 165 9.46 2.60 28.19
N VAL A 166 8.48 3.37 28.68
CA VAL A 166 8.12 3.51 30.10
C VAL A 166 6.90 2.67 30.43
N GLN A 167 5.91 2.67 29.54
CA GLN A 167 4.71 1.85 29.62
C GLN A 167 4.38 1.30 28.23
N GLU A 168 4.23 -0.02 28.13
CA GLU A 168 3.75 -0.68 26.91
C GLU A 168 2.34 -0.24 26.56
N GLY A 169 2.09 0.02 25.28
CA GLY A 169 0.76 0.35 24.79
C GLY A 169 -0.12 -0.90 24.54
N ALA A 170 -1.42 -0.66 24.46
CA ALA A 170 -2.43 -1.67 24.20
C ALA A 170 -2.53 -2.05 22.71
N GLY A 171 -2.73 -3.34 22.46
CA GLY A 171 -2.90 -3.90 21.12
C GLY A 171 -1.58 -4.02 20.33
N TRP A 172 -1.71 -4.40 19.06
CA TRP A 172 -0.57 -4.63 18.15
C TRP A 172 -0.47 -3.56 17.05
N ALA A 173 -1.53 -2.78 16.83
CA ALA A 173 -1.60 -1.79 15.76
C ALA A 173 -0.76 -0.54 16.11
N LYS A 174 -0.30 0.13 15.05
CA LYS A 174 0.47 1.39 15.09
C LYS A 174 -0.11 2.33 14.03
N PRO A 175 0.00 3.67 14.19
CA PRO A 175 -0.51 4.61 13.21
C PRO A 175 0.25 4.53 11.88
N GLN A 176 -0.47 4.69 10.78
CA GLN A 176 0.09 4.76 9.43
C GLN A 176 0.41 6.20 9.04
N ALA A 177 1.21 6.40 7.99
CA ALA A 177 1.74 7.72 7.60
C ALA A 177 0.69 8.83 7.41
N ARG A 178 -0.57 8.50 7.08
CA ARG A 178 -1.66 9.47 6.89
C ARG A 178 -2.60 9.58 8.09
N ASP A 179 -2.45 8.72 9.10
CA ASP A 179 -3.34 8.71 10.24
C ASP A 179 -3.16 9.99 11.07
N GLU A 180 -4.26 10.49 11.61
CA GLU A 180 -4.24 11.63 12.52
C GLU A 180 -3.98 11.10 13.92
N VAL A 181 -2.74 11.23 14.40
CA VAL A 181 -2.34 10.81 15.73
C VAL A 181 -2.73 11.87 16.76
N CYS A 182 -3.16 11.42 17.94
CA CYS A 182 -3.36 12.26 19.11
C CYS A 182 -2.26 11.94 20.13
N VAL A 183 -1.43 12.92 20.44
CA VAL A 183 -0.28 12.76 21.35
C VAL A 183 -0.38 13.73 22.53
N ARG A 184 0.18 13.32 23.67
CA ARG A 184 0.41 14.20 24.81
C ARG A 184 1.89 14.14 25.16
N PHE A 185 2.58 15.27 25.26
CA PHE A 185 4.00 15.27 25.61
C PHE A 185 4.44 16.51 26.38
N SER A 186 5.59 16.37 27.03
CA SER A 186 6.37 17.51 27.57
C SER A 186 7.82 17.40 27.13
N ALA A 187 8.43 18.54 26.81
CA ALA A 187 9.79 18.64 26.29
C ALA A 187 10.65 19.53 27.19
N ARG A 188 11.85 19.04 27.53
CA ARG A 188 12.90 19.76 28.27
C ARG A 188 14.22 19.69 27.51
N VAL A 189 15.09 20.67 27.71
CA VAL A 189 16.50 20.53 27.30
C VAL A 189 17.15 19.47 28.22
N GLN A 190 18.03 18.64 27.67
CA GLN A 190 18.70 17.59 28.44
C GLN A 190 19.39 18.16 29.70
N GLY A 191 19.09 17.59 30.86
CA GLY A 191 19.59 18.07 32.16
C GLY A 191 18.88 19.28 32.77
N ALA A 192 17.77 19.78 32.19
CA ALA A 192 16.93 20.81 32.81
C ALA A 192 15.84 20.20 33.71
N ASP A 193 15.57 20.82 34.88
CA ASP A 193 14.60 20.32 35.86
C ASP A 193 13.13 20.41 35.41
N ALA A 194 12.81 21.34 34.49
CA ALA A 194 11.44 21.65 34.08
C ALA A 194 11.29 21.66 32.55
N PRO A 195 10.12 21.24 32.01
CA PRO A 195 9.83 21.37 30.59
C PRO A 195 9.65 22.83 30.19
N PHE A 196 10.12 23.18 28.99
CA PHE A 196 9.82 24.48 28.36
C PHE A 196 8.53 24.44 27.53
N TYR A 197 8.01 23.24 27.25
CA TYR A 197 6.76 23.03 26.52
C TYR A 197 6.04 21.78 27.02
N SER A 198 4.72 21.87 27.15
CA SER A 198 3.82 20.74 27.41
C SER A 198 2.52 20.93 26.63
N THR A 199 1.96 19.84 26.10
CA THR A 199 0.63 19.83 25.48
C THR A 199 -0.49 19.90 26.55
N PRO A 200 -1.74 20.19 26.15
CA PRO A 200 -2.93 19.95 26.98
C PRO A 200 -3.08 18.48 27.42
N GLU A 201 -3.99 18.22 28.37
CA GLU A 201 -4.23 16.86 28.91
C GLU A 201 -4.94 15.96 27.87
N GLU A 202 -5.85 16.55 27.11
CA GLU A 202 -6.53 15.96 25.96
C GLU A 202 -5.60 15.63 24.77
N GLY A 203 -4.37 16.16 24.80
CA GLY A 203 -3.37 16.01 23.74
C GLY A 203 -3.55 16.97 22.56
N GLU A 204 -2.68 16.81 21.56
CA GLU A 204 -2.72 17.53 20.29
C GLU A 204 -2.83 16.54 19.13
N GLU A 205 -3.67 16.86 18.15
CA GLU A 205 -3.92 16.03 16.97
C GLU A 205 -3.18 16.56 15.74
N PHE A 206 -2.48 15.68 15.01
CA PHE A 206 -1.79 16.01 13.77
C PHE A 206 -1.69 14.80 12.82
N CYS A 207 -1.60 15.04 11.51
CA CYS A 207 -1.33 13.97 10.54
C CYS A 207 0.13 13.51 10.67
N LEU A 208 0.38 12.20 10.69
CA LEU A 208 1.72 11.66 10.94
C LEU A 208 2.80 12.07 9.91
N THR A 209 2.42 12.50 8.69
CA THR A 209 3.34 13.12 7.72
C THR A 209 3.77 14.54 8.05
N ASP A 210 3.00 15.23 8.88
CA ASP A 210 3.17 16.66 9.14
C ASP A 210 4.16 16.84 10.30
N THR A 211 5.02 17.85 10.19
CA THR A 211 5.99 18.13 11.26
C THR A 211 5.30 18.87 12.40
N HIS A 212 4.88 18.12 13.42
CA HIS A 212 4.31 18.68 14.65
C HIS A 212 5.38 18.82 15.74
N PHE A 213 5.57 20.06 16.23
CA PHE A 213 6.63 20.47 17.18
C PHE A 213 8.08 20.24 16.70
N CYS A 214 8.50 18.99 16.46
CA CYS A 214 9.77 18.63 15.83
C CYS A 214 9.67 17.25 15.15
N ARG A 215 10.66 16.88 14.32
CA ARG A 215 10.66 15.59 13.58
C ARG A 215 10.56 14.37 14.50
N ALA A 216 11.12 14.44 15.70
CA ALA A 216 11.13 13.32 16.64
C ALA A 216 9.73 12.88 17.10
N ILE A 217 8.75 13.79 17.23
CA ILE A 217 7.41 13.44 17.74
C ILE A 217 6.68 12.49 16.77
N GLY A 218 6.62 12.86 15.48
CA GLY A 218 6.05 11.99 14.45
C GLY A 218 6.85 10.69 14.26
N THR A 219 8.19 10.78 14.28
CA THR A 219 9.07 9.60 14.18
C THR A 219 8.80 8.60 15.32
N ALA A 220 8.62 9.08 16.56
CA ALA A 220 8.28 8.24 17.70
C ALA A 220 6.86 7.68 17.61
N ALA A 221 5.85 8.52 17.37
CA ALA A 221 4.45 8.12 17.28
C ALA A 221 4.22 7.00 16.23
N ALA A 222 4.92 7.04 15.10
CA ALA A 222 4.90 5.99 14.07
C ALA A 222 5.31 4.60 14.59
N THR A 223 6.12 4.53 15.65
CA THR A 223 6.60 3.29 16.26
C THR A 223 5.78 2.82 17.46
N MET A 224 4.84 3.62 17.94
CA MET A 224 4.13 3.43 19.22
C MET A 224 2.79 2.71 19.05
N LYS A 225 2.42 1.92 20.05
CA LYS A 225 1.08 1.35 20.27
C LYS A 225 0.16 2.37 20.97
N LYS A 226 -1.15 2.14 20.99
CA LYS A 226 -2.11 3.02 21.68
C LYS A 226 -1.86 3.02 23.20
N ASN A 227 -1.84 4.18 23.84
CA ASN A 227 -1.48 4.41 25.24
C ASN A 227 -0.04 3.99 25.63
N GLU A 228 0.87 3.82 24.65
CA GLU A 228 2.30 3.65 24.94
C GLU A 228 2.85 4.96 25.50
N GLU A 229 3.64 4.88 26.58
CA GLU A 229 4.37 6.01 27.16
C GLU A 229 5.87 5.78 27.01
N VAL A 230 6.59 6.78 26.51
CA VAL A 230 8.01 6.68 26.17
C VAL A 230 8.77 7.92 26.63
N LYS A 231 10.06 7.74 26.89
CA LYS A 231 11.03 8.83 26.95
C LYS A 231 11.86 8.83 25.69
N LEU A 232 11.99 10.00 25.07
CA LEU A 232 12.85 10.22 23.92
C LEU A 232 14.09 11.00 24.36
N VAL A 233 15.27 10.56 23.94
CA VAL A 233 16.47 11.41 23.84
C VAL A 233 16.60 11.80 22.38
N VAL A 234 16.49 13.09 22.09
CA VAL A 234 16.38 13.64 20.74
C VAL A 234 17.59 14.52 20.45
N LYS A 235 18.47 14.07 19.55
CA LYS A 235 19.58 14.89 19.07
C LYS A 235 19.09 16.08 18.22
N PRO A 236 19.90 17.14 18.06
CA PRO A 236 19.45 18.38 17.43
C PRO A 236 18.84 18.21 16.03
N GLU A 237 19.32 17.26 15.24
CA GLU A 237 18.89 17.03 13.84
C GLU A 237 17.42 16.56 13.72
N TYR A 238 16.86 16.05 14.81
CA TYR A 238 15.46 15.64 14.94
C TYR A 238 14.64 16.58 15.84
N GLY A 239 15.33 17.46 16.59
CA GLY A 239 14.77 18.54 17.40
C GLY A 239 14.72 19.86 16.64
N PHE A 240 15.46 20.88 17.13
CA PHE A 240 15.48 22.25 16.60
C PHE A 240 16.81 22.65 15.92
N GLY A 241 17.69 21.68 15.66
CA GLY A 241 18.90 21.84 14.87
C GLY A 241 19.91 22.86 15.41
N ALA A 242 20.66 23.45 14.48
CA ALA A 242 21.66 24.49 14.79
C ALA A 242 21.04 25.85 15.13
N ASP A 243 19.74 26.06 14.86
CA ASP A 243 19.07 27.33 15.12
C ASP A 243 18.45 27.39 16.53
N GLY A 244 18.09 26.25 17.11
CA GLY A 244 17.41 26.19 18.40
C GLY A 244 15.96 26.70 18.33
N ARG A 245 15.39 27.08 19.48
CA ARG A 245 14.02 27.59 19.60
C ARG A 245 13.96 28.77 20.57
N GLY A 246 14.05 29.99 20.02
CA GLY A 246 13.97 31.22 20.80
C GLY A 246 15.03 31.28 21.92
N ALA A 247 14.60 31.62 23.12
CA ALA A 247 15.45 31.59 24.32
C ALA A 247 15.33 30.28 25.14
N GLU A 248 14.41 29.39 24.75
CA GLU A 248 14.05 28.17 25.50
C GLU A 248 14.98 27.00 25.18
N VAL A 249 15.33 26.84 23.89
CA VAL A 249 16.19 25.77 23.40
C VAL A 249 17.43 26.38 22.73
N PRO A 250 18.63 26.20 23.32
CA PRO A 250 19.87 26.65 22.69
C PRO A 250 20.14 25.96 21.34
N PRO A 251 20.83 26.64 20.40
CA PRO A 251 21.49 26.03 19.24
C PRO A 251 22.20 24.71 19.57
N GLY A 252 21.88 23.64 18.85
CA GLY A 252 22.53 22.34 19.02
C GLY A 252 22.20 21.62 20.34
N ALA A 253 21.13 22.00 21.05
CA ALA A 253 20.71 21.31 22.26
C ALA A 253 20.02 19.96 21.98
N THR A 254 20.42 18.93 22.73
CA THR A 254 19.67 17.66 22.86
C THR A 254 18.44 17.89 23.74
N LEU A 255 17.32 17.28 23.36
CA LEU A 255 16.07 17.33 24.14
C LEU A 255 15.80 15.99 24.83
N GLU A 256 15.13 16.06 25.98
CA GLU A 256 14.38 14.94 26.51
C GLU A 256 12.89 15.22 26.35
N VAL A 257 12.13 14.23 25.86
CA VAL A 257 10.68 14.33 25.68
C VAL A 257 10.01 13.16 26.36
N ASP A 258 9.12 13.43 27.32
CA ASP A 258 8.21 12.42 27.86
C ASP A 258 6.93 12.46 26.99
N LEU A 259 6.61 11.37 26.27
CA LEU A 259 5.58 11.31 25.20
C LEU A 259 4.61 10.13 25.42
N THR A 260 3.30 10.40 25.31
CA THR A 260 2.21 9.42 25.28
C THR A 260 1.51 9.46 23.91
N LEU A 261 1.30 8.31 23.26
CA LEU A 261 0.39 8.21 22.10
C LEU A 261 -1.02 7.84 22.61
N LEU A 262 -1.93 8.81 22.71
CA LEU A 262 -3.30 8.58 23.22
C LEU A 262 -4.16 7.75 22.25
N GLY A 263 -3.86 7.84 20.95
CA GLY A 263 -4.53 7.08 19.91
C GLY A 263 -4.36 7.75 18.55
N TRP A 264 -5.13 7.30 17.56
CA TRP A 264 -5.17 7.91 16.24
C TRP A 264 -6.52 7.65 15.56
N LYS A 265 -6.87 8.51 14.61
CA LYS A 265 -7.99 8.32 13.67
C LYS A 265 -7.41 7.81 12.36
N LYS A 266 -7.86 6.63 11.93
CA LYS A 266 -7.35 6.01 10.71
C LYS A 266 -7.77 6.81 9.47
N VAL A 267 -6.83 7.14 8.59
CA VAL A 267 -7.08 7.87 7.34
C VAL A 267 -6.65 7.02 6.15
N GLU A 268 -7.61 6.37 5.50
CA GLU A 268 -7.37 5.47 4.37
C GLU A 268 -7.84 6.04 3.03
N LYS A 269 -7.09 5.72 1.97
CA LYS A 269 -7.55 5.91 0.59
C LYS A 269 -8.72 4.95 0.31
N VAL A 270 -9.82 5.47 -0.21
CA VAL A 270 -10.93 4.65 -0.73
C VAL A 270 -10.70 4.29 -2.19
N THR A 271 -10.09 5.20 -2.96
CA THR A 271 -9.69 5.04 -4.37
C THR A 271 -8.17 5.09 -4.53
N ASP A 272 -7.62 4.38 -5.51
CA ASP A 272 -6.16 4.27 -5.71
C ASP A 272 -5.48 5.63 -5.98
N ASP A 273 -6.16 6.51 -6.72
CA ASP A 273 -5.75 7.89 -6.98
C ASP A 273 -5.77 8.78 -5.72
N GLY A 274 -6.46 8.37 -4.66
CA GLY A 274 -6.64 9.14 -3.42
C GLY A 274 -7.60 10.32 -3.55
N LEU A 275 -8.43 10.36 -4.60
CA LEU A 275 -9.49 11.36 -4.78
C LEU A 275 -10.72 11.12 -3.89
N VAL A 276 -10.83 9.93 -3.29
CA VAL A 276 -11.76 9.65 -2.19
C VAL A 276 -10.97 9.18 -0.97
N MET A 277 -11.13 9.89 0.14
CA MET A 277 -10.43 9.64 1.40
C MET A 277 -11.45 9.38 2.51
N LYS A 278 -11.22 8.36 3.36
CA LYS A 278 -12.04 8.07 4.55
C LYS A 278 -11.19 8.22 5.81
N LYS A 279 -11.64 9.07 6.73
CA LYS A 279 -11.11 9.24 8.09
C LYS A 279 -12.09 8.66 9.08
N THR A 280 -11.78 7.52 9.70
CA THR A 280 -12.64 6.88 10.69
C THR A 280 -12.65 7.70 11.98
N LEU A 281 -13.81 8.20 12.39
CA LEU A 281 -14.03 9.02 13.59
C LEU A 281 -14.43 8.17 14.80
N ALA A 282 -15.21 7.12 14.56
CA ALA A 282 -15.51 6.08 15.54
C ALA A 282 -15.54 4.72 14.82
N ASP A 283 -14.72 3.78 15.29
CA ASP A 283 -14.64 2.42 14.75
C ASP A 283 -15.50 1.45 15.60
N THR A 284 -15.82 0.27 15.04
CA THR A 284 -16.57 -0.79 15.74
C THR A 284 -15.80 -2.11 15.75
N GLU A 285 -16.16 -3.01 16.66
CA GLU A 285 -15.57 -4.36 16.75
C GLU A 285 -16.04 -5.30 15.62
N ASP A 286 -17.10 -4.93 14.87
CA ASP A 286 -17.51 -5.70 13.70
C ASP A 286 -16.43 -5.62 12.61
N TRP A 287 -16.29 -6.71 11.86
CA TRP A 287 -15.36 -6.86 10.75
C TRP A 287 -16.07 -6.90 9.40
N LYS A 288 -17.40 -7.13 9.39
CA LYS A 288 -18.20 -7.24 8.18
C LYS A 288 -18.37 -5.86 7.53
N ARG A 289 -18.46 -5.86 6.20
CA ARG A 289 -18.66 -4.66 5.37
C ARG A 289 -19.68 -4.94 4.27
N PRO A 290 -20.38 -3.92 3.74
CA PRO A 290 -21.21 -4.06 2.55
C PRO A 290 -20.40 -4.57 1.34
N ASN A 291 -20.99 -5.46 0.54
CA ASN A 291 -20.50 -5.81 -0.80
C ASN A 291 -21.35 -5.09 -1.87
N ALA A 292 -20.99 -5.21 -3.15
CA ALA A 292 -21.82 -4.70 -4.24
C ALA A 292 -23.18 -5.45 -4.26
N GLY A 293 -24.29 -4.71 -4.27
CA GLY A 293 -25.64 -5.24 -4.11
C GLY A 293 -26.16 -5.25 -2.66
N SER A 294 -25.36 -4.84 -1.66
CA SER A 294 -25.82 -4.67 -0.28
C SER A 294 -26.87 -3.58 -0.17
N GLN A 295 -27.94 -3.83 0.59
CA GLN A 295 -28.84 -2.75 1.01
C GLN A 295 -28.28 -2.10 2.28
N VAL A 296 -27.98 -0.81 2.22
CA VAL A 296 -27.34 -0.04 3.31
C VAL A 296 -28.30 1.03 3.87
N THR A 297 -28.18 1.31 5.16
CA THR A 297 -28.88 2.42 5.85
C THR A 297 -27.86 3.36 6.48
N LEU A 298 -27.89 4.64 6.09
CA LEU A 298 -26.93 5.66 6.51
C LEU A 298 -27.62 6.87 7.16
N THR A 299 -26.93 7.46 8.14
CA THR A 299 -27.14 8.85 8.55
C THR A 299 -25.89 9.66 8.19
N TYR A 300 -26.05 10.93 7.81
CA TYR A 300 -24.91 11.81 7.54
C TYR A 300 -25.25 13.29 7.56
N ALA A 301 -24.23 14.13 7.71
CA ALA A 301 -24.28 15.55 7.30
C ALA A 301 -23.26 15.78 6.18
N ALA A 302 -23.72 16.24 5.02
CA ALA A 302 -22.93 16.47 3.82
C ALA A 302 -22.64 17.96 3.63
N ARG A 303 -21.37 18.34 3.49
CA ARG A 303 -20.87 19.72 3.56
C ARG A 303 -19.94 20.08 2.42
N LEU A 304 -19.97 21.36 2.04
CA LEU A 304 -18.90 21.99 1.27
C LEU A 304 -17.70 22.29 2.20
N PRO A 305 -16.48 22.50 1.64
CA PRO A 305 -15.29 22.83 2.45
C PRO A 305 -15.38 24.15 3.25
N ASP A 306 -16.36 25.00 2.97
CA ASP A 306 -16.68 26.21 3.76
C ASP A 306 -17.59 25.91 4.98
N GLY A 307 -17.99 24.65 5.18
CA GLY A 307 -18.87 24.17 6.24
C GLY A 307 -20.36 24.15 5.90
N THR A 308 -20.77 24.70 4.74
CA THR A 308 -22.17 24.77 4.27
C THR A 308 -22.76 23.38 4.08
N VAL A 309 -23.82 23.05 4.83
CA VAL A 309 -24.58 21.79 4.68
C VAL A 309 -25.43 21.84 3.42
N PHE A 310 -25.34 20.81 2.57
CA PHE A 310 -26.13 20.69 1.35
C PHE A 310 -27.11 19.51 1.33
N ASP A 311 -26.82 18.43 2.07
CA ASP A 311 -27.72 17.30 2.35
C ASP A 311 -27.50 16.81 3.80
N GLU A 312 -28.55 16.33 4.46
CA GLU A 312 -28.50 15.82 5.84
C GLU A 312 -29.55 14.72 6.01
N ARG A 313 -29.14 13.61 6.64
CA ARG A 313 -29.94 12.40 6.84
C ARG A 313 -29.83 11.98 8.29
N THR A 314 -30.93 12.10 9.02
CA THR A 314 -31.03 11.81 10.45
C THR A 314 -31.60 10.42 10.70
N ALA A 315 -31.66 9.97 11.95
CA ALA A 315 -32.29 8.69 12.31
C ALA A 315 -33.79 8.63 11.94
N ASP A 316 -34.48 9.77 11.89
CA ASP A 316 -35.90 9.86 11.47
C ASP A 316 -36.09 9.80 9.95
N ALA A 317 -35.05 10.15 9.18
CA ALA A 317 -35.05 10.19 7.73
C ALA A 317 -33.69 9.73 7.14
N PRO A 318 -33.27 8.47 7.39
CA PRO A 318 -31.99 7.97 6.93
C PRO A 318 -31.99 7.78 5.41
N LEU A 319 -30.80 7.82 4.80
CA LEU A 319 -30.67 7.38 3.42
C LEU A 319 -30.62 5.85 3.38
N GLN A 320 -31.47 5.25 2.55
CA GLN A 320 -31.41 3.83 2.20
C GLN A 320 -31.18 3.68 0.70
N PHE A 321 -30.21 2.85 0.32
CA PHE A 321 -29.98 2.48 -1.07
C PHE A 321 -29.33 1.10 -1.17
N THR A 322 -29.38 0.51 -2.36
CA THR A 322 -28.62 -0.68 -2.70
C THR A 322 -27.30 -0.28 -3.36
N THR A 323 -26.17 -0.71 -2.81
CA THR A 323 -24.83 -0.42 -3.35
C THR A 323 -24.66 -1.04 -4.74
N ASP A 324 -23.90 -0.39 -5.61
CA ASP A 324 -23.78 -0.73 -7.03
C ASP A 324 -25.14 -0.61 -7.78
N GLU A 325 -26.09 0.09 -7.15
CA GLU A 325 -27.42 0.54 -7.58
C GLU A 325 -27.48 1.72 -8.57
N ASP A 326 -26.42 2.54 -8.66
CA ASP A 326 -26.54 3.91 -9.19
C ASP A 326 -27.57 4.75 -8.38
N GLN A 327 -27.77 4.41 -7.10
CA GLN A 327 -28.76 5.00 -6.18
C GLN A 327 -28.14 5.93 -5.11
N ALA A 328 -26.83 5.85 -4.90
CA ALA A 328 -26.12 6.72 -3.97
C ALA A 328 -26.08 8.19 -4.46
N PRO A 329 -26.01 9.19 -3.56
CA PRO A 329 -25.85 10.60 -3.93
C PRO A 329 -24.66 10.88 -4.85
N CYS A 330 -23.55 10.17 -4.65
CA CYS A 330 -22.39 10.17 -5.52
C CYS A 330 -21.58 8.87 -5.38
N ASP A 331 -20.79 8.55 -6.42
CA ASP A 331 -20.02 7.29 -6.48
C ASP A 331 -18.97 7.22 -5.34
N GLY A 332 -18.40 8.35 -4.92
CA GLY A 332 -17.40 8.40 -3.83
C GLY A 332 -17.96 8.03 -2.45
N LEU A 333 -19.21 8.43 -2.15
CA LEU A 333 -19.87 8.02 -0.90
C LEU A 333 -20.16 6.51 -0.91
N GLU A 334 -20.64 5.97 -2.03
CA GLU A 334 -20.89 4.52 -2.18
C GLU A 334 -19.60 3.69 -1.97
N LEU A 335 -18.51 4.09 -2.63
CA LEU A 335 -17.20 3.46 -2.49
C LEU A 335 -16.69 3.49 -1.04
N ALA A 336 -16.90 4.61 -0.33
CA ALA A 336 -16.48 4.75 1.07
C ALA A 336 -17.33 3.88 2.00
N VAL A 337 -18.65 3.80 1.78
CA VAL A 337 -19.59 2.97 2.56
C VAL A 337 -19.28 1.48 2.43
N MET A 338 -18.87 0.99 1.25
CA MET A 338 -18.36 -0.38 1.08
C MET A 338 -17.01 -0.63 1.79
N LYS A 339 -16.35 0.41 2.30
CA LYS A 339 -15.18 0.33 3.18
C LYS A 339 -15.53 0.59 4.66
N MET A 340 -16.79 0.75 5.02
CA MET A 340 -17.24 0.95 6.40
C MET A 340 -17.76 -0.36 7.04
N LYS A 341 -17.71 -0.43 8.36
CA LYS A 341 -18.37 -1.47 9.19
C LYS A 341 -19.73 -0.99 9.69
N GLU A 342 -20.59 -1.90 10.13
CA GLU A 342 -21.81 -1.53 10.84
C GLU A 342 -21.49 -0.76 12.14
N GLY A 343 -22.18 0.35 12.35
CA GLY A 343 -21.95 1.31 13.42
C GLY A 343 -20.73 2.24 13.24
N GLU A 344 -19.89 2.07 12.21
CA GLU A 344 -18.74 2.94 11.96
C GLU A 344 -19.21 4.36 11.60
N ARG A 345 -18.58 5.38 12.20
CA ARG A 345 -18.69 6.77 11.79
C ARG A 345 -17.39 7.27 11.19
N ALA A 346 -17.45 7.90 10.02
CA ALA A 346 -16.29 8.40 9.30
C ALA A 346 -16.56 9.76 8.65
N LEU A 347 -15.51 10.57 8.51
CA LEU A 347 -15.49 11.72 7.61
C LEU A 347 -14.96 11.25 6.25
N VAL A 348 -15.76 11.38 5.21
CA VAL A 348 -15.40 11.01 3.84
C VAL A 348 -15.25 12.27 2.99
N THR A 349 -14.02 12.58 2.57
CA THR A 349 -13.73 13.67 1.65
C THR A 349 -13.72 13.13 0.21
N VAL A 350 -14.56 13.70 -0.66
CA VAL A 350 -14.79 13.25 -2.03
C VAL A 350 -14.46 14.38 -3.01
N ALA A 351 -13.48 14.16 -3.89
CA ALA A 351 -13.13 15.11 -4.95
C ALA A 351 -14.21 15.15 -6.07
N PRO A 352 -14.26 16.21 -6.90
CA PRO A 352 -15.34 16.44 -7.87
C PRO A 352 -15.61 15.26 -8.81
N GLN A 353 -14.56 14.53 -9.19
CA GLN A 353 -14.60 13.39 -10.11
C GLN A 353 -15.44 12.22 -9.59
N TYR A 354 -15.57 12.10 -8.26
CA TYR A 354 -16.37 11.07 -7.57
C TYR A 354 -17.59 11.66 -6.85
N ALA A 355 -17.75 12.99 -6.88
CA ALA A 355 -18.87 13.73 -6.30
C ALA A 355 -19.88 14.14 -7.41
N PHE A 356 -20.06 15.44 -7.64
CA PHE A 356 -21.04 16.01 -8.57
C PHE A 356 -20.42 16.61 -9.86
N GLY A 357 -19.10 16.46 -10.04
CA GLY A 357 -18.36 16.84 -11.24
C GLY A 357 -18.49 18.31 -11.67
N ASP A 358 -18.18 18.56 -12.94
CA ASP A 358 -18.18 19.90 -13.55
C ASP A 358 -19.59 20.47 -13.81
N GLN A 359 -20.65 19.78 -13.37
CA GLN A 359 -22.04 20.26 -13.47
C GLN A 359 -22.59 20.72 -12.11
N GLY A 360 -21.99 20.29 -11.00
CA GLY A 360 -22.54 20.50 -9.67
C GLY A 360 -23.87 19.75 -9.48
N SER A 361 -24.60 20.05 -8.42
CA SER A 361 -25.90 19.45 -8.16
C SER A 361 -26.77 20.30 -7.25
N ALA A 362 -28.07 20.35 -7.53
CA ALA A 362 -29.05 20.91 -6.59
C ALA A 362 -29.32 19.84 -5.52
N GLN A 363 -29.00 20.14 -4.26
CA GLN A 363 -29.21 19.26 -3.11
C GLN A 363 -30.25 19.88 -2.16
N PRO A 364 -30.84 19.13 -1.22
CA PRO A 364 -32.07 19.57 -0.56
C PRO A 364 -31.91 20.83 0.32
N GLN A 365 -30.71 21.09 0.86
CA GLN A 365 -30.41 22.27 1.68
C GLN A 365 -29.67 23.37 0.90
N ALA A 366 -28.81 23.02 -0.06
CA ALA A 366 -28.01 23.97 -0.81
C ALA A 366 -27.63 23.48 -2.22
N GLN A 367 -27.22 24.41 -3.09
CA GLN A 367 -26.60 24.08 -4.37
C GLN A 367 -25.13 23.70 -4.14
N VAL A 368 -24.72 22.53 -4.65
CA VAL A 368 -23.29 22.19 -4.81
C VAL A 368 -22.79 22.80 -6.12
N PRO A 369 -21.77 23.66 -6.10
CA PRO A 369 -21.21 24.26 -7.31
C PRO A 369 -20.50 23.23 -8.22
N PRO A 370 -20.40 23.52 -9.53
CA PRO A 370 -19.49 22.83 -10.45
C PRO A 370 -18.06 22.72 -9.90
N GLY A 371 -17.45 21.54 -9.98
CA GLY A 371 -16.06 21.33 -9.62
C GLY A 371 -15.77 21.38 -8.11
N SER A 372 -16.78 21.33 -7.25
CA SER A 372 -16.60 21.29 -5.78
C SER A 372 -16.29 19.88 -5.26
N SER A 373 -15.26 19.78 -4.41
CA SER A 373 -15.13 18.68 -3.46
C SER A 373 -16.23 18.77 -2.40
N VAL A 374 -16.59 17.64 -1.80
CA VAL A 374 -17.59 17.56 -0.72
C VAL A 374 -17.11 16.66 0.41
N GLU A 375 -17.65 16.87 1.61
CA GLU A 375 -17.36 16.06 2.78
C GLU A 375 -18.64 15.45 3.36
N TYR A 376 -18.61 14.17 3.72
CA TYR A 376 -19.69 13.48 4.40
C TYR A 376 -19.23 13.04 5.79
N ASP A 377 -19.78 13.62 6.85
CA ASP A 377 -19.73 13.04 8.19
C ASP A 377 -20.84 11.98 8.26
N VAL A 378 -20.48 10.72 8.00
CA VAL A 378 -21.40 9.60 7.74
C VAL A 378 -21.27 8.50 8.78
N THR A 379 -22.41 7.93 9.18
CA THR A 379 -22.49 6.73 10.01
C THR A 379 -23.22 5.62 9.25
N LEU A 380 -22.55 4.47 9.06
CA LEU A 380 -23.19 3.27 8.51
C LEU A 380 -24.04 2.64 9.62
N THR A 381 -25.35 2.90 9.61
CA THR A 381 -26.25 2.50 10.70
C THR A 381 -26.54 1.00 10.67
N SER A 382 -26.79 0.45 9.48
CA SER A 382 -26.92 -1.00 9.28
C SER A 382 -26.78 -1.40 7.81
N PHE A 383 -26.53 -2.67 7.54
CA PHE A 383 -26.65 -3.21 6.18
C PHE A 383 -27.11 -4.67 6.11
N VAL A 384 -27.74 -5.02 4.99
CA VAL A 384 -27.96 -6.41 4.57
C VAL A 384 -26.96 -6.73 3.47
N LYS A 385 -26.10 -7.72 3.71
CA LYS A 385 -25.11 -8.17 2.71
C LYS A 385 -25.84 -8.76 1.48
N ALA A 386 -25.41 -8.41 0.27
CA ALA A 386 -25.88 -9.13 -0.91
C ALA A 386 -25.36 -10.58 -0.86
N LYS A 387 -26.15 -11.53 -1.35
CA LYS A 387 -25.68 -12.90 -1.63
C LYS A 387 -24.42 -12.82 -2.50
N ASP A 388 -23.37 -13.53 -2.11
CA ASP A 388 -22.21 -13.67 -2.99
C ASP A 388 -22.55 -14.61 -4.16
N SER A 389 -21.83 -14.53 -5.28
CA SER A 389 -22.21 -15.24 -6.52
C SER A 389 -22.36 -16.75 -6.32
N TRP A 390 -21.57 -17.40 -5.47
CA TRP A 390 -21.73 -18.84 -5.20
C TRP A 390 -23.01 -19.21 -4.43
N GLU A 391 -23.67 -18.24 -3.78
CA GLU A 391 -24.93 -18.42 -3.04
C GLU A 391 -26.18 -18.12 -3.90
N MET A 392 -25.98 -17.62 -5.12
CA MET A 392 -27.04 -17.31 -6.07
C MET A 392 -27.43 -18.54 -6.90
N GLU A 393 -28.74 -18.77 -7.02
CA GLU A 393 -29.27 -19.78 -7.94
C GLU A 393 -28.97 -19.42 -9.41
N VAL A 394 -28.86 -20.42 -10.28
CA VAL A 394 -28.50 -20.21 -11.71
C VAL A 394 -29.45 -19.21 -12.40
N GLY A 395 -30.75 -19.29 -12.11
CA GLY A 395 -31.75 -18.33 -12.59
C GLY A 395 -31.56 -16.91 -12.06
N GLU A 396 -31.16 -16.75 -10.78
CA GLU A 396 -30.84 -15.45 -10.18
C GLU A 396 -29.62 -14.83 -10.88
N LYS A 397 -28.58 -15.63 -11.16
CA LYS A 397 -27.36 -15.18 -11.88
C LYS A 397 -27.67 -14.67 -13.28
N LEU A 398 -28.42 -15.44 -14.06
CA LEU A 398 -28.79 -15.06 -15.44
C LEU A 398 -29.63 -13.78 -15.44
N ALA A 399 -30.58 -13.64 -14.51
CA ALA A 399 -31.38 -12.42 -14.37
C ALA A 399 -30.50 -11.21 -13.97
N ALA A 400 -29.63 -11.36 -12.97
CA ALA A 400 -28.74 -10.30 -12.51
C ALA A 400 -27.74 -9.85 -13.60
N ALA A 401 -27.18 -10.78 -14.37
CA ALA A 401 -26.31 -10.47 -15.51
C ALA A 401 -27.05 -9.72 -16.63
N VAL A 402 -28.31 -10.06 -16.92
CA VAL A 402 -29.15 -9.31 -17.86
C VAL A 402 -29.42 -7.89 -17.35
N VAL A 403 -29.76 -7.72 -16.07
CA VAL A 403 -29.98 -6.41 -15.43
C VAL A 403 -28.71 -5.56 -15.48
N ALA A 404 -27.54 -6.11 -15.12
CA ALA A 404 -26.26 -5.40 -15.19
C ALA A 404 -25.91 -4.96 -16.63
N LYS A 405 -26.11 -5.84 -17.62
CA LYS A 405 -25.95 -5.53 -19.05
C LYS A 405 -26.92 -4.42 -19.49
N ASP A 406 -28.16 -4.40 -19.02
CA ASP A 406 -29.14 -3.37 -19.37
C ASP A 406 -28.92 -2.03 -18.66
N LYS A 407 -28.40 -2.02 -17.42
CA LYS A 407 -27.83 -0.81 -16.79
C LYS A 407 -26.65 -0.26 -17.61
N GLY A 408 -25.75 -1.14 -18.08
CA GLY A 408 -24.67 -0.76 -19.01
C GLY A 408 -25.17 -0.17 -20.33
N ASN A 409 -26.26 -0.70 -20.88
CA ASN A 409 -26.94 -0.16 -22.06
C ASN A 409 -27.52 1.24 -21.81
N ALA A 410 -28.05 1.50 -20.60
CA ALA A 410 -28.56 2.82 -20.21
C ALA A 410 -27.40 3.83 -20.05
N ALA A 411 -26.36 3.49 -19.32
CA ALA A 411 -25.16 4.31 -19.14
C ALA A 411 -24.49 4.65 -20.49
N PHE A 412 -24.41 3.69 -21.42
CA PHE A 412 -23.87 3.92 -22.77
C PHE A 412 -24.72 4.94 -23.56
N LYS A 413 -26.05 4.88 -23.46
CA LYS A 413 -26.95 5.86 -24.09
C LYS A 413 -26.83 7.26 -23.48
N ALA A 414 -26.56 7.33 -22.17
CA ALA A 414 -26.29 8.58 -21.45
C ALA A 414 -24.88 9.16 -21.70
N GLY A 415 -24.03 8.49 -22.50
CA GLY A 415 -22.65 8.90 -22.77
C GLY A 415 -21.66 8.58 -21.64
N GLN A 416 -22.11 7.92 -20.57
CA GLN A 416 -21.30 7.50 -19.42
C GLN A 416 -20.52 6.22 -19.75
N TYR A 417 -19.60 6.29 -20.72
CA TYR A 417 -18.94 5.11 -21.28
C TYR A 417 -18.12 4.31 -20.26
N SER A 418 -17.50 4.95 -19.28
CA SER A 418 -16.76 4.27 -18.19
C SER A 418 -17.70 3.44 -17.31
N ARG A 419 -18.83 4.01 -16.89
CA ARG A 419 -19.89 3.32 -16.13
C ARG A 419 -20.47 2.15 -16.93
N ALA A 420 -20.66 2.34 -18.24
CA ALA A 420 -21.09 1.27 -19.13
C ALA A 420 -20.09 0.09 -19.16
N VAL A 421 -18.77 0.35 -19.25
CA VAL A 421 -17.73 -0.69 -19.19
C VAL A 421 -17.80 -1.48 -17.88
N GLN A 422 -17.87 -0.79 -16.74
CA GLN A 422 -18.00 -1.43 -15.42
C GLN A 422 -19.22 -2.36 -15.36
N ARG A 423 -20.39 -1.87 -15.78
CA ARG A 423 -21.65 -2.62 -15.80
C ARG A 423 -21.61 -3.85 -16.73
N TYR A 424 -20.97 -3.76 -17.90
CA TYR A 424 -20.79 -4.92 -18.79
C TYR A 424 -19.78 -5.95 -18.25
N ASN A 425 -18.71 -5.50 -17.60
CA ASN A 425 -17.77 -6.42 -16.94
C ASN A 425 -18.46 -7.15 -15.78
N LYS A 426 -19.23 -6.43 -14.95
CA LYS A 426 -20.03 -7.02 -13.87
C LYS A 426 -21.03 -8.06 -14.40
N ALA A 427 -21.68 -7.76 -15.52
CA ALA A 427 -22.56 -8.71 -16.20
C ALA A 427 -21.85 -9.97 -16.72
N GLN A 428 -20.54 -9.93 -17.01
CA GLN A 428 -19.76 -11.12 -17.38
C GLN A 428 -19.32 -11.92 -16.14
N GLU A 429 -18.85 -11.23 -15.09
CA GLU A 429 -18.41 -11.81 -13.81
C GLU A 429 -19.50 -12.68 -13.14
N ILE A 430 -20.74 -12.16 -13.05
CA ILE A 430 -21.88 -12.86 -12.42
C ILE A 430 -22.13 -14.26 -13.01
N ILE A 431 -21.84 -14.44 -14.30
CA ILE A 431 -22.03 -15.69 -15.06
C ILE A 431 -20.71 -16.29 -15.54
N GLU A 432 -19.57 -15.90 -14.95
CA GLU A 432 -18.26 -16.38 -15.37
C GLU A 432 -18.13 -17.88 -15.12
N PHE A 433 -18.30 -18.28 -13.86
CA PHE A 433 -18.29 -19.67 -13.39
C PHE A 433 -19.64 -20.35 -13.67
N ASP A 434 -19.67 -21.23 -14.66
CA ASP A 434 -20.89 -21.90 -15.15
C ASP A 434 -20.98 -23.40 -14.82
N GLU A 435 -20.16 -23.91 -13.89
CA GLU A 435 -20.06 -25.36 -13.60
C GLU A 435 -21.43 -26.02 -13.32
N GLY A 436 -22.28 -25.38 -12.50
CA GLY A 436 -23.64 -25.85 -12.18
C GLY A 436 -24.74 -25.48 -13.20
N PHE A 437 -24.42 -24.86 -14.34
CA PHE A 437 -25.41 -24.41 -15.32
C PHE A 437 -25.83 -25.58 -16.26
N SER A 438 -27.12 -25.66 -16.59
CA SER A 438 -27.62 -26.58 -17.63
C SER A 438 -27.07 -26.22 -19.03
N ALA A 439 -27.31 -27.06 -20.04
CA ALA A 439 -26.90 -26.76 -21.41
C ALA A 439 -27.62 -25.50 -21.95
N GLU A 440 -28.89 -25.34 -21.58
CA GLU A 440 -29.75 -24.21 -21.88
C GLU A 440 -29.25 -22.94 -21.19
N ASP A 441 -28.92 -23.02 -19.89
CA ASP A 441 -28.38 -21.90 -19.12
C ASP A 441 -26.99 -21.47 -19.61
N LYS A 442 -26.13 -22.42 -19.99
CA LYS A 442 -24.82 -22.12 -20.62
C LYS A 442 -25.01 -21.42 -21.96
N GLN A 443 -26.03 -21.77 -22.73
CA GLN A 443 -26.35 -21.08 -23.99
C GLN A 443 -26.90 -19.67 -23.74
N ALA A 444 -27.74 -19.47 -22.72
CA ALA A 444 -28.20 -18.15 -22.29
C ALA A 444 -27.04 -17.26 -21.80
N ALA A 445 -26.16 -17.81 -20.95
CA ALA A 445 -24.97 -17.14 -20.45
C ALA A 445 -24.04 -16.73 -21.60
N LYS A 446 -23.78 -17.62 -22.57
CA LYS A 446 -23.00 -17.30 -23.78
C LYS A 446 -23.61 -16.15 -24.59
N ALA A 447 -24.93 -16.10 -24.73
CA ALA A 447 -25.61 -15.00 -25.41
C ALA A 447 -25.43 -13.65 -24.67
N VAL A 448 -25.53 -13.66 -23.33
CA VAL A 448 -25.26 -12.47 -22.49
C VAL A 448 -23.79 -12.06 -22.58
N LYS A 449 -22.83 -12.98 -22.39
CA LYS A 449 -21.38 -12.73 -22.52
C LYS A 449 -21.05 -12.11 -23.88
N LYS A 450 -21.58 -12.68 -24.99
CA LYS A 450 -21.41 -12.15 -26.36
C LYS A 450 -21.95 -10.73 -26.52
N SER A 451 -23.14 -10.44 -25.97
CA SER A 451 -23.71 -9.08 -26.00
C SER A 451 -22.85 -8.09 -25.20
N CYS A 452 -22.33 -8.49 -24.04
CA CYS A 452 -21.46 -7.65 -23.22
C CYS A 452 -20.12 -7.37 -23.92
N SER A 453 -19.44 -8.38 -24.45
CA SER A 453 -18.17 -8.22 -25.20
C SER A 453 -18.34 -7.29 -26.41
N LEU A 454 -19.43 -7.46 -27.17
CA LEU A 454 -19.78 -6.54 -28.25
C LEU A 454 -19.91 -5.09 -27.74
N ASN A 455 -20.64 -4.86 -26.65
CA ASN A 455 -20.88 -3.51 -26.14
C ASN A 455 -19.64 -2.90 -25.45
N LEU A 456 -18.81 -3.70 -24.80
CA LEU A 456 -17.48 -3.32 -24.29
C LEU A 456 -16.60 -2.80 -25.42
N ALA A 457 -16.52 -3.51 -26.55
CA ALA A 457 -15.77 -3.03 -27.71
C ALA A 457 -16.28 -1.65 -28.20
N ALA A 458 -17.60 -1.42 -28.19
CA ALA A 458 -18.17 -0.12 -28.53
C ALA A 458 -17.84 0.98 -27.49
N ALA A 459 -17.87 0.66 -26.20
CA ALA A 459 -17.58 1.60 -25.11
C ALA A 459 -16.09 1.98 -25.07
N HIS A 460 -15.18 1.01 -25.21
CA HIS A 460 -13.74 1.29 -25.29
C HIS A 460 -13.36 2.11 -26.53
N LEU A 461 -14.02 1.91 -27.68
CA LEU A 461 -13.85 2.81 -28.84
C LEU A 461 -14.29 4.26 -28.55
N LYS A 462 -15.32 4.45 -27.73
CA LYS A 462 -15.78 5.78 -27.30
C LYS A 462 -14.86 6.44 -26.28
N LEU A 463 -14.21 5.65 -25.43
CA LEU A 463 -13.21 6.08 -24.46
C LEU A 463 -11.82 6.33 -25.08
N GLY A 464 -11.61 5.98 -26.36
CA GLY A 464 -10.29 6.09 -26.99
C GLY A 464 -9.29 5.00 -26.57
N ASN A 465 -9.78 3.84 -26.11
CA ASN A 465 -8.98 2.71 -25.63
C ASN A 465 -8.98 1.57 -26.67
N PRO A 466 -8.27 1.68 -27.81
CA PRO A 466 -8.36 0.71 -28.90
C PRO A 466 -7.87 -0.69 -28.51
N VAL A 467 -6.88 -0.81 -27.62
CA VAL A 467 -6.34 -2.11 -27.17
C VAL A 467 -7.43 -2.96 -26.51
N GLU A 468 -8.18 -2.39 -25.58
CA GLU A 468 -9.27 -3.09 -24.90
C GLU A 468 -10.47 -3.31 -25.83
N ALA A 469 -10.71 -2.39 -26.78
CA ALA A 469 -11.72 -2.59 -27.81
C ALA A 469 -11.42 -3.79 -28.72
N ARG A 470 -10.14 -4.03 -29.06
CA ARG A 470 -9.71 -5.23 -29.81
C ARG A 470 -9.98 -6.50 -29.00
N LYS A 471 -9.45 -6.60 -27.77
CA LYS A 471 -9.67 -7.76 -26.88
C LYS A 471 -11.15 -8.11 -26.71
N ALA A 472 -12.00 -7.10 -26.53
CA ALA A 472 -13.45 -7.30 -26.39
C ALA A 472 -14.12 -7.78 -27.69
N ALA A 473 -13.62 -7.38 -28.86
CA ALA A 473 -14.07 -7.92 -30.14
C ALA A 473 -13.51 -9.33 -30.42
N ASP A 474 -12.27 -9.61 -30.02
CA ASP A 474 -11.61 -10.91 -30.17
C ASP A 474 -12.39 -12.02 -29.44
N LYS A 475 -12.79 -11.78 -28.18
CA LYS A 475 -13.70 -12.66 -27.40
C LYS A 475 -15.00 -13.04 -28.13
N VAL A 476 -15.45 -12.23 -29.10
CA VAL A 476 -16.64 -12.53 -29.93
C VAL A 476 -16.25 -13.34 -31.15
N LEU A 477 -15.11 -13.01 -31.78
CA LEU A 477 -14.61 -13.66 -33.00
C LEU A 477 -14.03 -15.07 -32.74
N GLU A 478 -13.57 -15.35 -31.53
CA GLU A 478 -13.18 -16.70 -31.09
C GLU A 478 -14.36 -17.69 -31.15
N ALA A 479 -15.58 -17.22 -30.86
CA ALA A 479 -16.81 -18.03 -30.90
C ALA A 479 -17.63 -17.87 -32.20
N ASP A 480 -17.47 -16.75 -32.90
CA ASP A 480 -18.22 -16.36 -34.09
C ASP A 480 -17.33 -15.53 -35.03
N GLY A 481 -16.42 -16.20 -35.73
CA GLY A 481 -15.37 -15.58 -36.54
C GLY A 481 -15.83 -14.74 -37.73
N SER A 482 -17.10 -14.81 -38.11
CA SER A 482 -17.71 -13.97 -39.14
C SER A 482 -18.54 -12.81 -38.56
N ASN A 483 -18.59 -12.61 -37.24
CA ASN A 483 -19.47 -11.63 -36.63
C ASN A 483 -19.24 -10.19 -37.16
N PRO A 484 -20.18 -9.60 -37.92
CA PRO A 484 -19.91 -8.34 -38.61
C PRO A 484 -19.76 -7.16 -37.63
N LYS A 485 -20.43 -7.19 -36.47
CA LYS A 485 -20.30 -6.14 -35.45
C LYS A 485 -18.94 -6.20 -34.75
N ALA A 486 -18.38 -7.39 -34.52
CA ALA A 486 -17.06 -7.55 -33.93
C ALA A 486 -15.96 -7.17 -34.93
N LEU A 487 -16.01 -7.69 -36.17
CA LEU A 487 -15.08 -7.30 -37.25
C LEU A 487 -15.06 -5.79 -37.47
N TYR A 488 -16.23 -5.15 -37.53
CA TYR A 488 -16.34 -3.70 -37.69
C TYR A 488 -15.68 -2.92 -36.55
N ARG A 489 -15.94 -3.31 -35.29
CA ARG A 489 -15.38 -2.64 -34.11
C ARG A 489 -13.87 -2.89 -33.97
N ARG A 490 -13.39 -4.09 -34.30
CA ARG A 490 -11.97 -4.42 -34.28
C ARG A 490 -11.20 -3.65 -35.36
N ALA A 491 -11.74 -3.57 -36.58
CA ALA A 491 -11.23 -2.70 -37.64
C ALA A 491 -11.21 -1.21 -37.23
N GLN A 492 -12.23 -0.70 -36.54
CA GLN A 492 -12.23 0.66 -36.01
C GLN A 492 -11.10 0.90 -34.99
N ALA A 493 -10.76 -0.11 -34.17
CA ALA A 493 -9.67 -0.04 -33.21
C ALA A 493 -8.29 -0.09 -33.90
N TRP A 494 -8.08 -1.00 -34.86
CA TRP A 494 -6.86 -1.03 -35.69
C TRP A 494 -6.64 0.29 -36.45
N LEU A 495 -7.70 0.92 -36.97
CA LEU A 495 -7.60 2.25 -37.60
C LEU A 495 -7.28 3.39 -36.63
N ALA A 496 -7.56 3.22 -35.33
CA ALA A 496 -7.21 4.20 -34.30
C ALA A 496 -5.72 4.10 -33.92
N THR A 497 -5.12 2.91 -34.02
CA THR A 497 -3.68 2.67 -33.84
C THR A 497 -2.85 2.75 -35.14
N ALA A 498 -3.49 3.00 -36.28
CA ALA A 498 -2.90 3.01 -37.62
C ALA A 498 -2.32 1.65 -38.10
N ASP A 499 -2.79 0.55 -37.53
CA ASP A 499 -2.46 -0.83 -37.93
C ASP A 499 -3.23 -1.20 -39.22
N PHE A 500 -2.80 -0.63 -40.34
CA PHE A 500 -3.55 -0.67 -41.61
C PHE A 500 -3.75 -2.09 -42.17
N THR A 501 -2.80 -3.01 -41.97
CA THR A 501 -2.89 -4.39 -42.46
C THR A 501 -4.06 -5.15 -41.83
N GLU A 502 -4.15 -5.12 -40.50
CA GLU A 502 -5.20 -5.80 -39.74
C GLU A 502 -6.57 -5.12 -39.93
N ALA A 503 -6.58 -3.78 -40.02
CA ALA A 503 -7.78 -3.03 -40.37
C ALA A 503 -8.34 -3.45 -41.74
N GLU A 504 -7.47 -3.61 -42.75
CA GLU A 504 -7.90 -4.05 -44.09
C GLU A 504 -8.41 -5.50 -44.09
N LEU A 505 -7.77 -6.40 -43.35
CA LEU A 505 -8.21 -7.79 -43.18
C LEU A 505 -9.65 -7.85 -42.65
N ASP A 506 -9.93 -7.16 -41.55
CA ASP A 506 -11.24 -7.16 -40.91
C ASP A 506 -12.33 -6.46 -41.75
N ILE A 507 -11.98 -5.37 -42.46
CA ILE A 507 -12.89 -4.70 -43.41
C ILE A 507 -13.24 -5.61 -44.58
N ARG A 508 -12.25 -6.33 -45.15
CA ARG A 508 -12.48 -7.27 -46.26
C ARG A 508 -13.32 -8.46 -45.82
N ARG A 509 -13.07 -9.03 -44.64
CA ARG A 509 -13.91 -10.08 -44.05
C ARG A 509 -15.34 -9.60 -43.84
N GLY A 510 -15.52 -8.41 -43.25
CA GLY A 510 -16.84 -7.81 -43.05
C GLY A 510 -17.62 -7.58 -44.35
N LEU A 511 -16.95 -7.15 -45.42
CA LEU A 511 -17.56 -6.98 -46.75
C LEU A 511 -17.81 -8.30 -47.50
N ALA A 512 -17.16 -9.40 -47.11
CA ALA A 512 -17.47 -10.72 -47.66
C ALA A 512 -18.77 -11.29 -47.05
N GLU A 513 -18.97 -11.07 -45.75
CA GLU A 513 -20.19 -11.47 -45.02
C GLU A 513 -21.39 -10.57 -45.33
N ASP A 514 -21.20 -9.24 -45.39
CA ASP A 514 -22.21 -8.26 -45.80
C ASP A 514 -21.67 -7.32 -46.89
N PRO A 515 -21.76 -7.71 -48.18
CA PRO A 515 -21.40 -6.86 -49.31
C PRO A 515 -22.30 -5.62 -49.47
N ALA A 516 -23.49 -5.60 -48.84
CA ALA A 516 -24.42 -4.49 -48.91
C ALA A 516 -24.06 -3.38 -47.89
N SER A 517 -23.45 -3.74 -46.75
CA SER A 517 -23.12 -2.87 -45.61
C SER A 517 -22.68 -1.45 -45.98
N SER A 518 -23.46 -0.46 -45.56
CA SER A 518 -23.07 0.96 -45.59
C SER A 518 -21.84 1.23 -44.71
N ASP A 519 -21.78 0.55 -43.57
CA ASP A 519 -20.85 0.85 -42.49
C ASP A 519 -19.45 0.40 -42.88
N PHE A 520 -19.28 -0.83 -43.38
CA PHE A 520 -17.99 -1.29 -43.89
C PHE A 520 -17.53 -0.51 -45.13
N LYS A 521 -18.44 -0.04 -46.00
CA LYS A 521 -18.09 0.84 -47.14
C LYS A 521 -17.58 2.21 -46.67
N LEU A 522 -18.20 2.78 -45.64
CA LEU A 522 -17.74 4.02 -45.01
C LEU A 522 -16.39 3.81 -44.31
N LEU A 523 -16.21 2.69 -43.63
CA LEU A 523 -14.96 2.34 -42.95
C LEU A 523 -13.81 2.11 -43.94
N LEU A 524 -14.06 1.43 -45.07
CA LEU A 524 -13.12 1.27 -46.18
C LEU A 524 -12.72 2.63 -46.78
N LYS A 525 -13.66 3.57 -46.91
CA LYS A 525 -13.36 4.94 -47.35
C LYS A 525 -12.47 5.67 -46.35
N LYS A 526 -12.74 5.55 -45.04
CA LYS A 526 -11.92 6.13 -43.97
C LYS A 526 -10.51 5.53 -43.94
N PHE A 527 -10.39 4.20 -44.04
CA PHE A 527 -9.14 3.47 -44.17
C PHE A 527 -8.28 4.01 -45.31
N LYS A 528 -8.82 4.07 -46.55
CA LYS A 528 -8.09 4.58 -47.72
C LYS A 528 -7.63 6.03 -47.54
N GLN A 529 -8.43 6.88 -46.88
CA GLN A 529 -8.06 8.26 -46.58
C GLN A 529 -6.92 8.34 -45.54
N GLN A 530 -6.97 7.54 -44.47
CA GLN A 530 -5.93 7.50 -43.44
C GLN A 530 -4.62 6.92 -44.00
N GLN A 531 -4.67 5.81 -44.74
CA GLN A 531 -3.52 5.18 -45.39
C GLN A 531 -2.82 6.14 -46.36
N ALA A 532 -3.57 6.81 -47.23
CA ALA A 532 -3.02 7.81 -48.16
C ALA A 532 -2.44 9.05 -47.45
N SER A 533 -2.99 9.42 -46.28
CA SER A 533 -2.45 10.50 -45.44
C SER A 533 -1.15 10.08 -44.74
N ALA A 534 -1.09 8.85 -44.23
CA ALA A 534 0.09 8.27 -43.61
C ALA A 534 1.26 8.19 -44.61
N GLY A 535 1.05 7.60 -45.79
CA GLY A 535 2.08 7.51 -46.83
C GLY A 535 2.59 8.89 -47.31
N LYS A 536 1.73 9.92 -47.34
CA LYS A 536 2.17 11.31 -47.61
C LYS A 536 3.06 11.87 -46.50
N LYS A 537 2.72 11.60 -45.23
CA LYS A 537 3.54 12.02 -44.07
C LYS A 537 4.88 11.30 -44.07
N GLU A 538 4.88 9.99 -44.29
CA GLU A 538 6.09 9.16 -44.36
C GLU A 538 7.02 9.61 -45.50
N ALA A 539 6.50 9.82 -46.71
CA ALA A 539 7.29 10.35 -47.83
C ALA A 539 7.85 11.75 -47.54
N SER A 540 7.10 12.60 -46.82
CA SER A 540 7.57 13.93 -46.39
C SER A 540 8.68 13.84 -45.33
N LEU A 541 8.53 12.95 -44.34
CA LEU A 541 9.52 12.68 -43.30
C LEU A 541 10.81 12.11 -43.91
N TYR A 542 10.70 11.13 -44.81
CA TYR A 542 11.83 10.55 -45.53
C TYR A 542 12.54 11.60 -46.39
N SER A 543 11.80 12.43 -47.14
CA SER A 543 12.38 13.53 -47.93
C SER A 543 13.09 14.58 -47.06
N GLY A 544 12.52 14.91 -45.88
CA GLY A 544 13.15 15.79 -44.90
C GLY A 544 14.44 15.19 -44.32
N MET A 545 14.41 13.92 -43.92
CA MET A 545 15.56 13.18 -43.39
C MET A 545 16.68 13.05 -44.43
N MET A 546 16.36 12.72 -45.69
CA MET A 546 17.32 12.67 -46.79
C MET A 546 17.95 14.04 -47.08
N ARG A 547 17.20 15.14 -46.92
CA ARG A 547 17.75 16.50 -47.02
C ARG A 547 18.68 16.87 -45.86
N ALA A 548 18.41 16.36 -44.65
CA ALA A 548 19.27 16.55 -43.49
C ALA A 548 20.57 15.75 -43.60
N LEU A 549 20.50 14.48 -44.00
CA LEU A 549 21.66 13.61 -44.26
C LEU A 549 22.50 14.06 -45.47
N GLY A 550 21.86 14.68 -46.46
CA GLY A 550 22.51 15.24 -47.66
C GLY A 550 23.27 16.56 -47.45
N ARG A 551 23.40 17.05 -46.21
CA ARG A 551 24.20 18.24 -45.86
C ARG A 551 25.56 17.83 -45.27
N PRO A 552 26.67 17.85 -46.04
CA PRO A 552 27.99 17.85 -45.43
C PRO A 552 28.21 19.18 -44.68
N GLY A 553 28.97 19.13 -43.59
CA GLY A 553 29.35 20.33 -42.83
C GLY A 553 30.08 21.34 -43.71
N GLY A 554 29.48 22.53 -43.89
CA GLY A 554 29.97 23.57 -44.80
C GLY A 554 30.39 24.82 -44.05
N ALA A 555 31.70 25.04 -43.95
CA ALA A 555 32.31 26.19 -43.30
C ALA A 555 32.04 27.53 -44.01
N THR A 556 32.42 28.61 -43.32
CA THR A 556 32.26 30.02 -43.70
C THR A 556 33.11 30.47 -44.90
N LYS A 557 32.54 31.41 -45.69
CA LYS A 557 33.13 32.60 -46.37
C LYS A 557 32.29 32.97 -47.63
N ALA A 558 32.23 34.19 -48.18
CA ALA A 558 32.39 35.60 -47.78
C ALA A 558 32.64 36.41 -49.09
N ALA A 559 32.01 37.59 -49.26
CA ALA A 559 32.20 38.56 -50.40
C ALA A 559 31.80 38.05 -51.82
N ALA A 560 31.48 38.83 -52.87
CA ALA A 560 31.15 40.26 -53.14
C ALA A 560 30.66 40.37 -54.64
N ALA A 561 30.05 41.44 -55.20
CA ALA A 561 29.26 42.59 -54.72
C ALA A 561 28.60 43.35 -55.94
N GLY A 562 27.56 44.16 -55.71
CA GLY A 562 26.85 45.01 -56.70
C GLY A 562 25.65 44.33 -57.40
N GLY A 563 24.48 44.96 -57.69
CA GLY A 563 23.94 46.31 -57.46
C GLY A 563 22.78 46.57 -58.46
N ALA A 564 21.81 47.51 -58.31
CA ALA A 564 21.43 48.42 -57.21
C ALA A 564 20.00 48.99 -57.47
N GLY A 565 19.34 49.62 -56.47
CA GLY A 565 17.99 50.24 -56.55
C GLY A 565 16.98 49.55 -55.63
N ASP A 566 16.64 50.11 -54.45
CA ASP A 566 15.61 51.15 -54.18
C ASP A 566 14.21 50.54 -53.94
N GLY A 567 13.48 50.79 -52.84
CA GLY A 567 13.74 51.54 -51.60
C GLY A 567 12.58 51.35 -50.60
N GLY A 568 12.75 51.70 -49.31
CA GLY A 568 11.66 51.66 -48.31
C GLY A 568 12.10 51.42 -46.86
N ALA A 569 11.79 52.38 -45.97
CA ALA A 569 11.99 52.30 -44.51
C ALA A 569 10.95 51.38 -43.83
N GLY A 570 11.10 50.89 -42.59
CA GLY A 570 12.17 51.03 -41.58
C GLY A 570 11.58 50.75 -40.17
N GLY A 571 12.41 50.39 -39.18
CA GLY A 571 11.98 50.27 -37.77
C GLY A 571 12.29 48.93 -37.09
N ASP A 572 13.46 48.86 -36.45
CA ASP A 572 13.78 48.00 -35.30
C ASP A 572 13.18 48.61 -34.00
N PRO A 573 13.13 47.94 -32.80
CA PRO A 573 14.06 46.88 -32.37
C PRO A 573 13.47 45.67 -31.58
N ALA A 574 14.35 44.68 -31.32
CA ALA A 574 14.25 43.66 -30.27
C ALA A 574 14.56 44.26 -28.85
N PRO A 575 14.44 43.52 -27.70
CA PRO A 575 15.17 42.28 -27.34
C PRO A 575 14.22 41.12 -26.91
N ALA A 576 14.57 39.83 -26.79
CA ALA A 576 15.77 39.08 -26.36
C ALA A 576 15.90 38.81 -24.84
N ALA A 577 15.68 37.54 -24.45
CA ALA A 577 16.16 36.75 -23.28
C ALA A 577 15.49 35.36 -23.41
N GLU A 578 16.18 34.22 -23.53
CA GLU A 578 16.98 33.50 -22.52
C GLU A 578 16.10 33.03 -21.32
N ASN A 579 16.13 31.78 -20.84
CA ASN A 579 17.29 30.88 -20.80
C ASN A 579 16.94 29.35 -20.79
N GLU A 580 17.98 28.52 -20.96
CA GLU A 580 18.26 27.13 -20.49
C GLU A 580 17.26 26.36 -19.59
N ALA A 581 17.30 25.03 -19.44
CA ALA A 581 17.92 23.89 -20.17
C ALA A 581 17.47 22.57 -19.49
N ALA A 582 17.58 21.43 -20.19
CA ALA A 582 17.77 20.11 -19.55
C ALA A 582 18.30 19.10 -20.57
N ALA A 583 19.48 18.52 -20.30
CA ALA A 583 20.04 17.42 -21.08
C ALA A 583 19.73 16.08 -20.40
N ALA A 584 19.63 15.00 -21.19
CA ALA A 584 19.66 13.63 -20.69
C ALA A 584 20.59 12.79 -21.57
N ASN A 585 21.70 12.34 -20.96
CA ASN A 585 22.44 11.18 -21.46
C ASN A 585 21.53 9.93 -21.29
N GLY A 586 21.63 8.86 -22.08
CA GLY A 586 22.77 8.47 -22.89
C GLY A 586 23.55 7.35 -22.18
N ASP A 587 22.97 6.15 -22.18
CA ASP A 587 23.67 4.91 -21.79
C ASP A 587 23.33 3.80 -22.80
N GLY A 588 24.28 2.88 -23.01
CA GLY A 588 24.27 1.93 -24.12
C GLY A 588 24.39 0.48 -23.67
N GLY A 589 23.54 -0.39 -24.24
CA GLY A 589 23.63 -1.84 -24.12
C GLY A 589 23.66 -2.48 -25.51
N GLY A 590 24.70 -3.26 -25.81
CA GLY A 590 25.00 -3.71 -27.17
C GLY A 590 24.11 -4.85 -27.68
N ALA A 591 23.81 -4.81 -28.98
CA ALA A 591 23.18 -5.91 -29.70
C ALA A 591 24.24 -6.83 -30.33
N ALA A 592 24.18 -8.14 -30.05
CA ALA A 592 24.95 -9.15 -30.74
C ALA A 592 24.18 -9.64 -31.98
N ALA A 593 24.81 -9.59 -33.15
CA ALA A 593 24.21 -10.04 -34.40
C ALA A 593 24.46 -11.54 -34.63
N ALA A 594 23.41 -12.28 -35.02
CA ALA A 594 23.53 -13.63 -35.59
C ALA A 594 23.06 -13.58 -37.06
N ALA A 595 23.88 -14.09 -37.96
CA ALA A 595 23.61 -14.07 -39.41
C ALA A 595 22.70 -15.22 -39.83
N ALA A 596 21.93 -15.01 -40.90
CA ALA A 596 21.17 -16.05 -41.59
C ALA A 596 21.51 -16.03 -43.09
N GLU A 597 21.94 -17.17 -43.63
CA GLU A 597 22.09 -17.38 -45.07
C GLU A 597 20.77 -17.93 -45.67
N PRO A 598 20.45 -17.62 -46.94
CA PRO A 598 19.25 -18.13 -47.61
C PRO A 598 19.53 -19.38 -48.44
N MET A 599 18.60 -20.34 -48.47
CA MET A 599 18.55 -21.35 -49.53
C MET A 599 17.13 -21.84 -49.84
N GLU A 600 16.76 -21.65 -51.10
CA GLU A 600 15.87 -22.41 -52.00
C GLU A 600 14.56 -23.07 -51.48
N GLN A 601 13.47 -22.78 -52.22
CA GLN A 601 12.40 -23.74 -52.51
C GLN A 601 12.39 -24.03 -54.03
N PRO A 602 11.96 -25.24 -54.45
CA PRO A 602 11.96 -25.67 -55.86
C PRO A 602 10.80 -25.08 -56.70
#